data_AF-A0A0D6TPE3-F1
#
_entry.id   AF-A0A0D6TPE3-F1
#
_cell.length_a   1.000
_cell.length_b   1.000
_cell.length_c   1.000
_cell.angle_alpha   90.00
_cell.angle_beta   90.00
_cell.angle_gamma   90.00
#
_symmetry.space_group_name_H-M   'P 1'
#
loop_
_entity.id
_entity.type
_entity.pdbx_description
1 polymer ?
#
loop_
_entity_poly.entity_id
_entity_poly.type
_entity_poly.pdbx_seq_one_letter_code
_entity_poly.pdbx_strand_id
1 'polypeptide(L)'
;MAGEGSMMHANTSLKNNKRNRKSRLENFVNTTSNGYTELINPNKATPEVLAEIREKLQVENKIILRKKIIITTAVLVLIIITLTVLNQFL
;
A
#
# COMPACT_ATOMS: atom_id res chain seq x y z
N MET A 1 21.69 12.89 28.19
CA MET A 1 22.20 11.87 27.25
C MET A 1 21.24 10.68 27.05
N ALA A 2 19.92 10.83 27.26
CA ALA A 2 18.94 9.74 27.09
C ALA A 2 18.38 9.60 25.66
N GLY A 3 18.64 10.58 24.77
CA GLY A 3 18.12 10.60 23.39
C GLY A 3 19.05 10.02 22.34
N GLU A 4 20.35 9.90 22.62
CA GLU A 4 21.34 9.46 21.62
C GLU A 4 21.26 7.94 21.38
N GLY A 5 21.02 7.16 22.43
CA GLY A 5 20.81 5.72 22.34
C GLY A 5 19.54 5.34 21.58
N SER A 6 18.43 6.06 21.80
CA SER A 6 17.15 5.79 21.12
C SER A 6 17.21 6.13 19.63
N MET A 7 17.90 7.22 19.25
CA MET A 7 18.14 7.55 17.85
C MET A 7 19.09 6.56 17.16
N MET A 8 20.11 6.06 17.85
CA MET A 8 20.99 5.00 17.33
C MET A 8 20.23 3.67 17.13
N HIS A 9 19.35 3.31 18.06
CA HIS A 9 18.47 2.14 17.91
C HIS A 9 17.47 2.28 16.76
N ALA A 10 16.94 3.48 16.52
CA ALA A 10 16.07 3.75 15.38
C ALA A 10 16.84 3.60 14.05
N ASN A 11 18.04 4.17 13.95
CA ASN A 11 18.87 4.08 12.74
C ASN A 11 19.30 2.64 12.43
N THR A 12 19.68 1.87 13.44
CA THR A 12 20.02 0.45 13.27
C THR A 12 18.81 -0.39 12.88
N SER A 13 17.64 -0.13 13.48
CA SER A 13 16.39 -0.79 13.11
C SER A 13 15.99 -0.50 11.67
N LEU A 14 16.08 0.76 11.22
CA LEU A 14 15.80 1.14 9.83
C LEU A 14 16.76 0.46 8.84
N LYS A 15 18.05 0.40 9.17
CA LYS A 15 19.08 -0.26 8.34
C LYS A 15 18.84 -1.77 8.25
N ASN A 16 18.49 -2.41 9.35
CA ASN A 16 18.17 -3.84 9.41
C ASN A 16 16.88 -4.15 8.65
N ASN A 17 15.85 -3.33 8.78
CA ASN A 17 14.57 -3.52 8.08
C ASN A 17 14.72 -3.32 6.56
N LYS A 18 15.57 -2.38 6.13
CA LYS A 18 15.94 -2.23 4.71
C LYS A 18 16.68 -3.44 4.16
N ARG A 19 17.57 -4.06 4.95
CA ARG A 19 18.33 -5.26 4.56
C ARG A 19 17.47 -6.53 4.56
N ASN A 20 16.52 -6.61 5.49
CA ASN A 20 15.61 -7.76 5.63
C ASN A 20 14.32 -7.62 4.79
N ARG A 21 14.25 -6.57 3.95
CA ARG A 21 13.14 -6.37 3.03
C ARG A 21 13.23 -7.43 1.93
N LYS A 22 12.49 -8.52 2.10
CA LYS A 22 12.29 -9.53 1.07
C LYS A 22 11.91 -8.86 -0.25
N SER A 23 12.65 -9.18 -1.30
CA SER A 23 12.37 -8.62 -2.63
C SER A 23 10.98 -9.08 -3.05
N ARG A 24 10.20 -8.23 -3.73
CA ARG A 24 8.91 -8.64 -4.30
C ARG A 24 9.09 -9.84 -5.25
N LEU A 25 10.25 -9.91 -5.90
CA LEU A 25 10.64 -11.04 -6.74
C LEU A 25 10.90 -12.31 -5.93
N GLU A 26 11.58 -12.19 -4.79
CA GLU A 26 11.88 -13.31 -3.89
C GLU A 26 10.61 -13.87 -3.24
N ASN A 27 9.66 -13.01 -2.87
CA ASN A 27 8.34 -13.46 -2.43
C ASN A 27 7.57 -14.14 -3.55
N PHE A 28 7.58 -13.57 -4.77
CA PHE A 28 6.90 -14.16 -5.93
C PHE A 28 7.45 -15.53 -6.32
N VAL A 29 8.78 -15.69 -6.33
CA VAL A 29 9.44 -16.98 -6.60
C VAL A 29 9.10 -17.98 -5.51
N ASN A 30 9.17 -17.61 -4.23
CA ASN A 30 8.89 -18.54 -3.14
C ASN A 30 7.40 -18.92 -3.00
N THR A 31 6.45 -18.08 -3.45
CA THR A 31 5.02 -18.43 -3.45
C THR A 31 4.56 -19.15 -4.72
N THR A 32 5.30 -19.05 -5.83
CA THR A 32 4.89 -19.57 -7.14
C THR A 32 5.71 -20.80 -7.58
N SER A 33 6.95 -20.94 -7.10
CA SER A 33 7.84 -22.04 -7.45
C SER A 33 7.58 -23.28 -6.60
N ASN A 34 6.53 -24.05 -6.92
CA ASN A 34 6.56 -25.48 -6.62
C ASN A 34 7.54 -26.13 -7.61
N GLY A 35 8.52 -26.88 -7.11
CA GLY A 35 9.62 -27.47 -7.89
C GLY A 35 9.24 -28.49 -8.98
N TYR A 36 7.99 -28.51 -9.43
CA TYR A 36 7.42 -29.41 -10.45
C TYR A 36 6.68 -28.69 -11.57
N THR A 37 6.61 -27.35 -11.58
CA THR A 37 5.92 -26.62 -12.64
C THR A 37 6.91 -26.22 -13.71
N GLU A 38 6.92 -26.95 -14.83
CA GLU A 38 7.46 -26.44 -16.09
C GLU A 38 6.98 -24.99 -16.28
N LEU A 39 7.89 -24.11 -16.70
CA LEU A 39 7.57 -22.73 -17.06
C LEU A 39 6.73 -22.77 -18.34
N ILE A 40 5.46 -23.14 -18.19
CA ILE A 40 4.43 -22.92 -19.19
C ILE A 40 4.39 -21.41 -19.32
N ASN A 41 5.01 -20.87 -20.38
CA ASN A 41 4.80 -19.50 -20.80
C ASN A 41 3.29 -19.39 -21.00
N PRO A 42 2.54 -18.77 -20.06
CA PRO A 42 1.11 -18.74 -20.21
C PRO A 42 0.87 -17.90 -21.46
N ASN A 43 0.27 -18.57 -22.45
CA ASN A 43 -0.21 -18.00 -23.69
C ASN A 43 -0.52 -16.52 -23.50
N LYS A 44 0.21 -15.64 -24.21
CA LYS A 44 0.07 -14.18 -24.14
C LYS A 44 -1.42 -13.88 -24.04
N ALA A 45 -1.88 -13.39 -22.88
CA ALA A 45 -3.28 -13.11 -22.65
C ALA A 45 -3.80 -12.33 -23.86
N THR A 46 -4.85 -12.83 -24.51
CA THR A 46 -5.41 -12.24 -25.72
C THR A 46 -5.67 -10.75 -25.43
N PRO A 47 -5.35 -9.81 -26.33
CA PRO A 47 -5.53 -8.38 -26.07
C PRO A 47 -6.94 -8.02 -25.60
N GLU A 48 -7.94 -8.79 -26.01
CA GLU A 48 -9.33 -8.70 -25.58
C GLU A 48 -9.51 -8.99 -24.08
N VAL A 49 -8.88 -10.04 -23.55
CA VAL A 49 -8.93 -10.42 -22.13
C VAL A 49 -8.24 -9.35 -21.26
N LEU A 50 -7.13 -8.79 -21.75
CA LEU A 50 -6.44 -7.69 -21.09
C LEU A 50 -7.30 -6.41 -21.06
N ALA A 51 -8.04 -6.13 -22.13
CA ALA A 51 -8.95 -4.99 -22.18
C ALA A 51 -10.10 -5.14 -21.18
N GLU A 52 -10.70 -6.34 -21.10
CA GLU A 52 -11.78 -6.64 -20.14
C GLU A 52 -11.31 -6.52 -18.69
N ILE A 53 -10.13 -7.06 -18.36
CA ILE A 53 -9.54 -6.94 -17.01
C ILE A 53 -9.27 -5.48 -16.68
N ARG A 54 -8.76 -4.70 -17.63
CA ARG A 54 -8.49 -3.27 -17.45
C ARG A 54 -9.77 -2.50 -17.17
N GLU A 55 -10.86 -2.81 -17.87
CA GLU A 55 -12.15 -2.14 -17.68
C GLU A 55 -12.72 -2.45 -16.30
N LYS A 56 -12.75 -3.73 -15.90
CA LYS A 56 -13.21 -4.15 -14.55
C LYS A 56 -12.42 -3.46 -13.44
N LEU A 57 -11.08 -3.44 -13.55
CA LEU A 57 -10.20 -2.75 -12.60
C LEU A 57 -10.48 -1.24 -12.52
N GLN A 58 -10.78 -0.59 -13.64
CA GLN A 58 -11.10 0.84 -13.62
C GLN A 58 -12.42 1.12 -12.92
N VAL A 59 -13.43 0.27 -13.13
CA VAL A 59 -14.75 0.41 -12.48
C VAL A 59 -14.60 0.24 -10.96
N GLU A 60 -13.92 -0.82 -10.52
CA GLU A 60 -13.69 -1.07 -9.09
C GLU A 60 -12.89 0.06 -8.44
N ASN A 61 -11.81 0.52 -9.08
CA ASN A 61 -11.01 1.63 -8.58
C ASN A 61 -11.83 2.92 -8.47
N LYS A 62 -12.71 3.22 -9.43
CA LYS A 62 -13.58 4.40 -9.34
C LYS A 62 -14.50 4.34 -8.12
N ILE A 63 -15.06 3.17 -7.80
CA ILE A 63 -15.92 2.98 -6.63
C ILE A 63 -15.11 3.16 -5.33
N ILE A 64 -13.94 2.53 -5.25
CA ILE A 64 -13.05 2.63 -4.09
C ILE A 64 -12.59 4.08 -3.89
N LEU A 65 -12.20 4.78 -4.96
CA LEU A 65 -11.77 6.17 -4.90
C LEU A 65 -12.87 7.09 -4.40
N ARG A 66 -14.12 6.92 -4.87
CA ARG A 66 -15.26 7.71 -4.38
C ARG A 66 -15.49 7.51 -2.89
N LYS A 67 -15.50 6.26 -2.41
CA LYS A 67 -15.63 5.95 -0.98
C LYS A 67 -14.49 6.56 -0.17
N LYS A 68 -13.26 6.45 -0.66
CA LYS A 68 -12.07 7.02 -0.02
C LYS A 68 -12.17 8.54 0.10
N ILE A 69 -12.56 9.23 -0.98
CA ILE A 69 -12.73 10.70 -0.99
C ILE A 69 -13.76 11.14 0.05
N ILE A 70 -14.93 10.48 0.10
CA ILE A 70 -15.99 10.80 1.06
C ILE A 70 -15.49 10.64 2.50
N ILE A 71 -14.79 9.54 2.80
CA ILE A 71 -14.24 9.30 4.15
C ILE A 71 -13.18 10.34 4.49
N THR A 72 -12.24 10.62 3.57
CA THR A 72 -11.17 11.60 3.83
C THR A 72 -11.71 13.02 4.02
N THR A 73 -12.73 13.41 3.26
CA THR A 73 -13.36 14.73 3.39
C THR A 73 -14.14 14.84 4.68
N ALA A 74 -14.89 13.81 5.08
CA ALA A 74 -15.60 13.78 6.36
C ALA A 74 -14.64 13.93 7.56
N VAL A 75 -13.51 13.21 7.53
CA VAL A 75 -12.48 13.31 8.59
C VAL A 75 -11.86 14.71 8.64
N LEU A 76 -11.55 15.32 7.49
CA LEU A 76 -11.02 16.68 7.44
C LEU A 76 -12.00 17.71 8.00
N VAL A 77 -13.28 17.61 7.66
CA VAL A 77 -14.33 18.50 8.19
C VAL A 77 -14.43 18.37 9.71
N LEU A 78 -14.41 17.14 10.24
CA LEU A 78 -14.40 16.91 11.68
C LEU A 78 -13.22 17.58 12.36
N ILE A 79 -12.01 17.45 11.82
CA ILE A 79 -10.80 18.07 12.37
C ILE A 79 -10.96 19.59 12.39
N ILE A 80 -11.44 20.19 11.29
CA ILE A 80 -11.65 21.65 11.22
C ILE A 80 -12.66 22.09 12.29
N ILE A 81 -13.80 21.40 12.42
CA ILE A 81 -14.79 21.70 13.45
C ILE A 81 -14.17 21.65 14.84
N THR A 82 -13.45 20.56 15.17
CA THR A 82 -12.81 20.44 16.48
C THR A 82 -11.81 21.56 16.76
N LEU A 83 -11.04 21.98 15.76
CA LEU A 83 -10.08 23.08 15.91
C LEU A 83 -10.78 24.42 16.11
N THR A 84 -11.85 24.69 15.35
CA THR A 84 -12.62 25.94 15.51
C THR A 84 -13.26 26.03 16.89
N VAL A 85 -13.82 24.92 17.38
CA VAL A 85 -14.43 24.84 18.71
C VAL A 85 -13.38 25.05 19.79
N LEU A 86 -12.23 24.35 19.72
CA LEU A 86 -11.12 24.54 20.65
C LEU A 86 -10.63 25.99 20.66
N ASN A 87 -10.49 26.61 19.50
CA ASN A 87 -10.07 28.01 19.38
C ASN A 87 -11.12 29.00 19.92
N GLN A 88 -12.40 28.65 19.94
CA GLN A 88 -13.44 29.48 20.57
C GLN A 88 -13.42 29.37 22.10
N PHE A 89 -12.97 28.24 22.64
CA PHE A 89 -12.89 27.98 24.08
C PHE A 89 -11.57 28.45 24.74
N LEU A 90 -10.55 28.80 23.94
CA LEU A 90 -9.23 29.25 24.38
C LEU A 90 -9.13 30.77 24.31
#